data_AF-K1RLP5-F1
#
_entry.id   AF-K1RLP5-F1
#
_cell.length_a   1.000
_cell.length_b   1.000
_cell.length_c   1.000
_cell.angle_alpha   90.00
_cell.angle_beta   90.00
_cell.angle_gamma   90.00
#
_symmetry.space_group_name_H-M   'P 1'
#
loop_
_entity.id
_entity.type
_entity.pdbx_description
1 polymer ?
#
loop_
_entity_poly.entity_id
_entity_poly.type
_entity_poly.pdbx_seq_one_letter_code
_entity_poly.pdbx_strand_id
1 'polypeptide(L)'
;MSGLIGKKIGMTSVYSAEGKNIPCTVIEAGPCVVTQIKTVETDSYAAVQIAYDEKSEKHTSNSLLGHFKKAGTTPKRKLAEFKGMPEVNLGDTLTVDLFTEEDWVDVTGISKGKGFQGVVKRHGFGGVGGQTHGQHNRQRKPGSLGASSYPSRVFKGKRLPG
;
A
#
# COMPACT_ATOMS: atom_id res chain seq x y z
N MET A 1 -7.12 15.69 7.78
CA MET A 1 -7.04 14.23 7.60
C MET A 1 -5.73 13.76 8.20
N SER A 2 -5.81 13.07 9.34
CA SER A 2 -4.63 12.54 10.03
C SER A 2 -4.21 11.22 9.40
N GLY A 3 -2.91 10.95 9.33
CA GLY A 3 -2.38 9.72 8.77
C GLY A 3 -1.23 9.19 9.61
N LEU A 4 -1.11 7.87 9.68
CA LEU A 4 -0.02 7.19 10.37
C LEU A 4 0.56 6.10 9.47
N ILE A 5 1.83 5.80 9.71
CA ILE A 5 2.48 4.61 9.15
C ILE A 5 2.44 3.53 10.24
N GLY A 6 2.14 2.30 9.81
CA GLY A 6 2.15 1.15 10.70
C GLY A 6 2.58 -0.12 10.00
N LYS A 7 2.74 -1.17 10.80
CA LYS A 7 3.10 -2.51 10.35
C LYS A 7 1.92 -3.46 10.60
N LYS A 8 1.52 -4.18 9.55
CA LYS A 8 0.57 -5.29 9.71
C LYS A 8 1.22 -6.42 10.50
N ILE A 9 0.71 -6.71 11.69
CA ILE A 9 1.19 -7.79 12.56
C ILE A 9 0.53 -9.11 12.19
N GLY A 10 -0.79 -9.10 12.05
CA GLY A 10 -1.55 -10.32 11.86
C GLY A 10 -3.04 -10.08 11.70
N MET A 11 -3.79 -11.17 11.73
CA MET A 11 -5.25 -11.16 11.71
C MET A 11 -5.75 -12.03 12.84
N THR A 12 -6.82 -11.58 13.49
CA THR A 12 -7.50 -12.28 14.58
C THR A 12 -9.01 -12.05 14.43
N SER A 13 -9.80 -12.54 15.38
CA SER A 13 -11.23 -12.29 15.43
C SER A 13 -11.69 -12.01 16.85
N VAL A 14 -12.62 -11.07 17.01
CA VAL A 14 -13.20 -10.68 18.30
C VAL A 14 -14.71 -10.88 18.27
N TYR A 15 -15.31 -11.17 19.42
CA TYR A 15 -16.76 -11.25 19.53
C TYR A 15 -17.31 -9.91 19.98
N SER A 16 -18.35 -9.42 19.29
CA SER A 16 -19.10 -8.24 19.74
C SER A 16 -19.91 -8.57 21.00
N ALA A 17 -20.40 -7.53 21.68
CA ALA A 17 -21.31 -7.68 22.82
C ALA A 17 -22.59 -8.46 22.45
N GLU A 18 -22.99 -8.46 21.18
CA GLU A 18 -24.14 -9.23 20.65
C GLU A 18 -23.78 -10.68 20.29
N GLY A 19 -22.55 -11.14 20.54
CA GLY A 19 -22.09 -12.49 20.21
C GLY A 19 -21.72 -12.71 18.74
N LYS A 20 -21.63 -11.65 17.92
CA LYS A 20 -21.21 -11.76 16.51
C LYS A 20 -19.69 -11.85 16.43
N ASN A 21 -19.18 -12.77 15.62
CA ASN A 21 -17.75 -12.90 15.34
C ASN A 21 -17.31 -11.87 14.27
N ILE A 22 -16.37 -10.99 14.63
CA ILE A 22 -15.85 -9.92 13.77
C ILE A 22 -14.37 -10.19 13.44
N PRO A 23 -13.99 -10.33 12.16
CA PRO A 23 -12.59 -10.46 11.77
C PRO A 23 -11.86 -9.12 11.85
N CYS A 24 -10.69 -9.12 12.48
CA CYS A 24 -9.89 -7.91 12.72
C CYS A 24 -8.44 -8.09 12.21
N THR A 25 -7.84 -7.00 11.72
CA THR A 25 -6.41 -6.96 11.38
C THR A 25 -5.69 -6.14 12.43
N VAL A 26 -4.63 -6.69 13.02
CA VAL A 26 -3.81 -5.99 14.01
C VAL A 26 -2.72 -5.21 13.28
N ILE A 27 -2.70 -3.90 13.49
CA ILE A 27 -1.72 -2.97 12.93
C ILE A 27 -0.97 -2.32 14.10
N GLU A 28 0.36 -2.50 14.13
CA GLU A 28 1.24 -1.74 15.01
C GLU A 28 1.49 -0.38 14.35
N ALA A 29 0.72 0.62 14.74
CA ALA A 29 0.82 1.98 14.22
C ALA A 29 1.56 2.88 15.22
N GLY A 30 2.60 3.57 14.74
CA GLY A 30 3.39 4.49 15.56
C GLY A 30 4.33 3.81 16.59
N PRO A 31 5.14 4.60 17.32
CA PRO A 31 5.24 6.06 17.21
C PRO A 31 5.86 6.50 15.87
N CYS A 32 5.22 7.46 15.19
CA CYS A 32 5.72 8.06 13.96
C CYS A 32 6.27 9.46 14.27
N VAL A 33 7.44 9.82 13.75
CA VAL A 33 8.03 11.14 14.04
C VAL A 33 7.96 12.04 12.82
N VAL A 34 7.62 13.31 13.01
CA VAL A 34 7.58 14.32 11.95
C VAL A 34 9.01 14.69 11.54
N THR A 35 9.37 14.39 10.29
CA THR A 35 10.74 14.64 9.79
C THR A 35 10.86 15.88 8.93
N GLN A 36 9.77 16.30 8.27
CA GLN A 36 9.78 17.50 7.44
C GLN A 36 8.37 18.06 7.34
N ILE A 37 8.26 19.38 7.44
CA ILE A 37 7.04 20.13 7.14
C ILE A 37 7.29 20.85 5.81
N LYS A 38 6.43 20.59 4.83
CA LYS A 38 6.47 21.19 3.51
C LYS A 38 5.44 22.29 3.42
N THR A 39 5.85 23.44 2.89
CA THR A 39 5.00 24.61 2.72
C THR A 39 4.84 24.94 1.25
N VAL A 40 3.79 25.69 0.90
CA VAL A 40 3.53 26.08 -0.49
C VAL A 40 4.68 26.95 -1.04
N GLU A 41 5.29 27.78 -0.19
CA GLU A 41 6.37 28.69 -0.58
C GLU A 41 7.68 27.95 -0.91
N THR A 42 8.02 26.92 -0.13
CA THR A 42 9.27 26.19 -0.28
C THR A 42 9.17 24.99 -1.22
N ASP A 43 8.04 24.28 -1.20
CA ASP A 43 7.88 22.96 -1.80
C ASP A 43 6.74 22.89 -2.83
N SER A 44 6.08 24.02 -3.15
CA SER A 44 4.91 24.13 -4.05
C SER A 44 3.62 23.47 -3.57
N TYR A 45 3.63 22.76 -2.44
CA TYR A 45 2.45 22.17 -1.80
C TYR A 45 2.63 22.01 -0.29
N ALA A 46 1.52 22.00 0.44
CA ALA A 46 1.51 21.74 1.88
C ALA A 46 1.41 20.24 2.17
N ALA A 47 2.36 19.70 2.94
CA ALA A 47 2.36 18.32 3.41
C ALA A 47 3.25 18.13 4.63
N VAL A 48 2.98 17.08 5.40
CA VAL A 48 3.81 16.64 6.52
C VAL A 48 4.42 15.31 6.17
N GLN A 49 5.75 15.21 6.27
CA GLN A 49 6.47 13.96 6.16
C GLN A 49 6.62 13.35 7.55
N ILE A 50 6.22 12.08 7.68
CA ILE A 50 6.36 11.31 8.91
C ILE A 50 7.21 10.07 8.66
N ALA A 51 7.85 9.59 9.72
CA ALA A 51 8.80 8.50 9.66
C ALA A 51 8.52 7.41 10.69
N TYR A 52 8.71 6.14 10.31
CA TYR A 52 8.38 4.96 11.11
C TYR A 52 9.43 3.84 10.97
N ASP A 53 9.49 3.00 12.01
CA ASP A 53 10.41 1.86 12.22
C ASP A 53 11.88 2.28 12.37
N GLU A 54 12.57 1.79 13.39
CA GLU A 54 13.95 2.14 13.71
C GLU A 54 14.95 1.57 12.69
N LYS A 55 15.98 2.35 12.38
CA LYS A 55 17.08 1.96 11.49
C LYS A 55 18.40 2.34 12.13
N SER A 56 19.39 1.45 12.07
CA SER A 56 20.73 1.78 12.54
C SER A 56 21.42 2.78 11.61
N GLU A 57 22.29 3.62 12.19
CA GLU A 57 23.06 4.61 11.44
C GLU A 57 23.95 3.95 10.37
N LYS A 58 24.54 2.79 10.69
CA LYS A 58 25.38 2.01 9.76
C LYS A 58 24.66 1.65 8.45
N HIS A 59 23.34 1.48 8.48
CA HIS A 59 22.53 1.14 7.32
C HIS A 59 21.82 2.35 6.70
N THR A 60 22.19 3.57 7.12
CA THR A 60 21.59 4.81 6.65
C THR A 60 22.61 5.60 5.83
N SER A 61 22.17 6.14 4.68
CA SER A 61 23.04 6.98 3.85
C SER A 61 23.31 8.32 4.53
N ASN A 62 24.48 8.91 4.27
CA ASN A 62 24.86 10.20 4.86
C ASN A 62 23.85 11.33 4.59
N SER A 63 23.23 11.32 3.40
CA SER A 63 22.15 12.27 3.04
C SER A 63 20.94 12.16 3.98
N LEU A 64 20.49 10.94 4.25
CA LEU A 64 19.36 10.70 5.16
C LEU A 64 19.74 10.96 6.62
N LEU A 65 20.98 10.68 7.02
CA LEU A 65 21.46 11.03 8.36
C LEU A 65 21.37 12.54 8.61
N GLY A 66 21.78 13.37 7.65
CA GLY A 66 21.62 14.83 7.75
C GLY A 66 20.15 15.25 7.88
N HIS A 67 19.27 14.61 7.11
CA HIS A 67 17.82 14.85 7.16
C HIS A 67 17.21 14.52 8.53
N PHE A 68 17.49 13.34 9.07
CA PHE A 68 16.98 12.92 10.39
C PHE A 68 17.58 13.74 11.54
N LYS A 69 18.84 14.17 11.43
CA LYS A 69 19.49 15.07 12.40
C LYS A 69 18.82 16.44 12.44
N LYS A 70 18.41 16.99 11.29
CA LYS A 70 17.64 18.24 11.25
C LYS A 70 16.32 18.11 12.00
N ALA A 71 15.68 16.94 11.90
CA ALA A 71 14.44 16.62 12.61
C ALA A 71 14.64 16.28 14.11
N GLY A 72 15.88 16.11 14.58
CA GLY A 72 16.16 15.67 15.96
C GLY A 72 15.81 14.21 16.23
N THR A 73 15.77 13.36 15.21
CA THR A 73 15.27 11.97 15.31
C THR A 73 16.33 10.93 14.99
N THR A 74 16.15 9.71 15.49
CA THR A 74 16.91 8.55 15.02
C THR A 74 16.55 8.20 13.58
N PRO A 75 17.46 7.58 12.81
CA PRO A 75 17.14 7.16 11.45
C PRO A 75 15.98 6.17 11.41
N LYS A 76 15.03 6.39 10.49
CA LYS A 76 13.86 5.54 10.32
C LYS A 76 13.86 4.79 8.99
N ARG A 77 13.11 3.68 8.90
CA ARG A 77 13.07 2.85 7.67
C ARG A 77 12.04 3.29 6.65
N LYS A 78 10.90 3.82 7.12
CA LYS A 78 9.79 4.23 6.27
C LYS A 78 9.54 5.71 6.43
N LEU A 79 9.37 6.38 5.31
CA LEU A 79 9.01 7.79 5.19
C LEU A 79 7.79 7.85 4.29
N ALA A 80 6.77 8.59 4.70
CA ALA A 80 5.61 8.88 3.87
C ALA A 80 5.14 10.31 4.12
N GLU A 81 4.49 10.88 3.11
CA GLU A 81 3.96 12.24 3.17
C GLU A 81 2.44 12.20 3.21
N PHE A 82 1.86 13.03 4.05
CA PHE A 82 0.43 13.18 4.21
C PHE A 82 0.03 14.64 3.96
N LYS A 83 -1.05 14.83 3.21
CA LYS A 83 -1.62 16.15 2.91
C LYS A 83 -2.77 16.44 3.87
N GLY A 84 -2.92 17.70 4.27
CA GLY A 84 -4.02 18.14 5.13
C GLY A 84 -3.98 17.57 6.55
N MET A 85 -2.79 17.27 7.07
CA MET A 85 -2.62 16.98 8.51
C MET A 85 -2.83 18.25 9.35
N PRO A 86 -3.22 18.11 10.62
CA PRO A 86 -3.24 19.23 11.56
C PRO A 86 -1.85 19.86 11.71
N GLU A 87 -1.79 21.09 12.23
CA GLU A 87 -0.53 21.75 12.53
C GLU A 87 0.27 20.91 13.53
N VAL A 88 1.47 20.52 13.11
CA VAL A 88 2.43 19.75 13.88
C VAL A 88 3.79 20.39 13.75
N ASN A 89 4.62 20.27 14.77
CA ASN A 89 5.98 20.76 14.75
C ASN A 89 6.94 19.67 14.27
N LEU A 90 8.10 20.14 13.80
CA LEU A 90 9.17 19.25 13.39
C LEU A 90 9.77 18.55 14.62
N GLY A 91 9.87 17.22 14.55
CA GLY A 91 10.27 16.38 15.69
C GLY A 91 9.11 15.85 16.55
N ASP A 92 7.88 16.30 16.31
CA ASP A 92 6.72 15.81 17.06
C ASP A 92 6.50 14.31 16.81
N THR A 93 6.10 13.61 17.87
CA THR A 93 5.80 12.18 17.83
C THR A 93 4.29 11.97 17.81
N LEU A 94 3.83 11.27 16.77
CA LEU A 94 2.44 10.95 16.51
C LEU A 94 2.15 9.49 16.88
N THR A 95 1.12 9.29 17.69
CA THR A 95 0.67 8.00 18.23
C THR A 95 -0.74 7.65 17.71
N VAL A 96 -1.22 6.45 18.07
CA VAL A 96 -2.54 5.94 17.68
C VAL A 96 -3.70 6.81 18.20
N ASP A 97 -3.43 7.64 19.21
CA ASP A 97 -4.40 8.57 19.82
C ASP A 97 -4.98 9.61 18.84
N LEU A 98 -4.42 9.70 17.63
CA LEU A 98 -4.99 10.45 16.52
C LEU A 98 -6.32 9.86 15.98
N PHE A 99 -6.61 8.61 16.30
CA PHE A 99 -7.83 7.91 15.87
C PHE A 99 -8.72 7.62 17.07
N THR A 100 -10.03 7.75 16.86
CA THR A 100 -11.07 7.35 17.80
C THR A 100 -11.68 6.01 17.41
N GLU A 101 -12.37 5.34 18.35
CA GLU A 101 -12.91 3.99 18.13
C GLU A 101 -13.98 3.92 17.01
N GLU A 102 -14.64 5.03 16.70
CA GLU A 102 -15.70 5.11 15.69
C GLU A 102 -15.21 5.56 14.31
N ASP A 103 -13.91 5.83 14.15
CA ASP A 103 -13.36 6.34 12.91
C ASP A 103 -13.27 5.27 11.82
N TRP A 104 -13.74 5.64 10.63
CA TRP A 104 -13.49 4.88 9.41
C TRP A 104 -12.12 5.26 8.85
N VAL A 105 -11.31 4.25 8.55
CA VAL A 105 -9.92 4.44 8.10
C VAL A 105 -9.66 3.86 6.71
N ASP A 106 -8.93 4.61 5.90
CA ASP A 106 -8.41 4.16 4.61
C ASP A 106 -6.99 3.58 4.78
N VAL A 107 -6.85 2.27 4.57
CA VAL A 107 -5.56 1.58 4.71
C VAL A 107 -4.94 1.31 3.34
N THR A 108 -3.75 1.86 3.09
CA THR A 108 -2.98 1.61 1.87
C THR A 108 -1.75 0.76 2.17
N GLY A 109 -1.37 -0.12 1.24
CA GLY A 109 -0.22 -0.99 1.43
C GLY A 109 0.19 -1.71 0.16
N ILE A 110 1.42 -2.23 0.15
CA ILE A 110 1.95 -3.01 -0.96
C ILE A 110 1.39 -4.43 -0.86
N SER A 111 0.59 -4.83 -1.84
CA SER A 111 0.04 -6.19 -1.89
C SER A 111 1.14 -7.26 -2.07
N LYS A 112 0.89 -8.48 -1.60
CA LYS A 112 1.83 -9.60 -1.80
C LYS A 112 1.96 -9.91 -3.30
N GLY A 113 3.18 -9.82 -3.82
CA GLY A 113 3.50 -10.20 -5.19
C GLY A 113 3.26 -11.69 -5.42
N LYS A 114 2.62 -12.03 -6.55
CA LYS A 114 2.35 -13.43 -6.95
C LYS A 114 3.30 -13.92 -8.06
N GLY A 115 4.28 -13.13 -8.47
CA GLY A 115 5.13 -13.40 -9.65
C GLY A 115 4.34 -13.32 -10.97
N PHE A 116 4.89 -13.88 -12.04
CA PHE A 116 4.21 -13.94 -13.34
C PHE A 116 2.98 -14.86 -13.26
N GLN A 117 1.78 -14.31 -13.46
CA GLN A 117 0.52 -15.05 -13.38
C GLN A 117 -0.16 -15.18 -14.74
N GLY A 118 -0.68 -16.38 -15.00
CA GLY A 118 -1.52 -16.64 -16.17
C GLY A 118 -2.86 -15.88 -16.12
N VAL A 119 -3.49 -15.69 -17.27
CA VAL A 119 -4.74 -14.90 -17.43
C VAL A 119 -5.91 -15.40 -16.58
N VAL A 120 -6.00 -16.71 -16.35
CA VAL A 120 -7.06 -17.28 -15.51
C VAL A 120 -6.93 -16.79 -14.07
N LYS A 121 -5.71 -16.80 -13.50
CA LYS A 121 -5.50 -16.41 -12.10
C LYS A 121 -5.40 -14.89 -11.93
N ARG A 122 -4.85 -14.17 -12.92
CA ARG A 122 -4.70 -12.71 -12.86
C ARG A 122 -5.99 -11.95 -13.16
N HIS A 123 -6.76 -12.43 -14.16
CA HIS A 123 -7.92 -11.70 -14.71
C HIS A 123 -9.22 -12.49 -14.69
N GLY A 124 -9.24 -13.72 -14.14
CA GLY A 124 -10.45 -14.53 -13.98
C GLY A 124 -10.97 -15.17 -15.28
N PHE A 125 -10.12 -15.37 -16.29
CA PHE A 125 -10.57 -15.95 -17.56
C PHE A 125 -10.99 -17.43 -17.40
N GLY A 126 -12.06 -17.85 -18.07
CA GLY A 126 -12.61 -19.22 -17.95
C GLY A 126 -11.86 -20.33 -18.67
N GLY A 127 -10.89 -20.00 -19.54
CA GLY A 127 -10.22 -20.96 -20.40
C GLY A 127 -10.83 -21.07 -21.80
N VAL A 128 -10.53 -22.15 -22.53
CA VAL A 128 -11.01 -22.37 -23.90
C VAL A 128 -11.86 -23.64 -23.95
N GLY A 129 -13.18 -23.53 -23.93
CA GLY A 129 -14.10 -24.68 -24.08
C GLY A 129 -14.03 -25.72 -22.96
N GLY A 130 -14.45 -26.96 -23.27
CA GLY A 130 -14.46 -28.08 -22.33
C GLY A 130 -13.06 -28.64 -22.02
N GLN A 131 -13.00 -29.60 -21.08
CA GLN A 131 -11.74 -30.22 -20.66
C GLN A 131 -11.34 -31.45 -21.47
N THR A 132 -12.31 -32.24 -21.96
CA THR A 132 -12.07 -33.55 -22.60
C THR A 132 -12.60 -33.67 -24.03
N HIS A 133 -13.64 -32.91 -24.40
CA HIS A 133 -14.28 -32.97 -25.72
C HIS A 133 -13.43 -32.30 -26.82
N GLY A 134 -12.35 -32.96 -27.24
CA GLY A 134 -11.45 -32.46 -28.30
C GLY A 134 -10.53 -31.32 -27.86
N GLN A 135 -10.47 -31.06 -26.55
CA GLN A 135 -9.49 -30.12 -25.99
C GLN A 135 -8.08 -30.69 -26.15
N HIS A 136 -7.22 -29.90 -26.78
CA HIS A 136 -5.80 -30.21 -26.86
C HIS A 136 -5.05 -29.52 -25.70
N ASN A 137 -4.25 -28.48 -25.99
CA ASN A 137 -3.37 -27.83 -25.03
C ASN A 137 -3.78 -26.38 -24.69
N ARG A 138 -5.07 -26.05 -24.82
CA ARG A 138 -5.56 -24.66 -24.73
C ARG A 138 -6.45 -24.37 -23.54
N GLN A 139 -6.61 -25.32 -22.62
CA GLN A 139 -7.55 -25.26 -21.48
C GLN A 139 -7.50 -23.93 -20.71
N ARG A 140 -6.33 -23.31 -20.53
CA ARG A 140 -6.16 -22.04 -19.78
C ARG A 140 -5.62 -20.88 -20.62
N LYS A 141 -5.71 -20.97 -21.95
CA LYS A 141 -5.26 -19.91 -22.87
C LYS A 141 -6.24 -18.72 -22.88
N PRO A 142 -5.77 -17.51 -23.25
CA PRO A 142 -6.60 -16.31 -23.28
C PRO A 142 -7.69 -16.29 -24.37
N GLY A 143 -7.64 -17.20 -25.35
CA GLY A 143 -8.49 -17.12 -26.53
C GLY A 143 -8.06 -16.00 -27.48
N SER A 144 -9.02 -15.36 -28.15
CA SER A 144 -8.74 -14.30 -29.12
C SER A 144 -8.24 -13.00 -28.46
N LEU A 145 -7.27 -12.36 -29.12
CA LEU A 145 -6.69 -11.10 -28.68
C LEU A 145 -7.28 -9.87 -29.37
N GLY A 146 -8.04 -10.04 -30.47
CA GLY A 146 -8.60 -8.95 -31.26
C GLY A 146 -9.61 -9.42 -32.31
N ALA A 147 -10.20 -8.45 -33.02
CA ALA A 147 -11.02 -8.69 -34.20
C ALA A 147 -10.15 -8.90 -35.45
N SER A 148 -10.79 -9.16 -36.60
CA SER A 148 -10.13 -9.33 -37.91
C SER A 148 -9.62 -7.98 -38.48
N SER A 149 -9.98 -7.62 -39.71
CA SER A 149 -9.37 -6.52 -40.50
C SER A 149 -9.46 -5.14 -39.85
N TYR A 150 -10.51 -4.85 -39.07
CA TYR A 150 -10.61 -3.63 -38.31
C TYR A 150 -10.67 -3.98 -36.81
N PRO A 151 -9.72 -3.53 -35.97
CA PRO A 151 -8.70 -2.49 -36.17
C PRO A 151 -7.30 -2.98 -36.58
N SER A 152 -7.10 -4.28 -36.89
CA SER A 152 -5.78 -4.88 -37.21
C SER A 152 -4.66 -4.62 -36.17
N ARG A 153 -5.03 -4.39 -34.91
CA ARG A 153 -4.10 -4.22 -33.78
C ARG A 153 -4.74 -4.66 -32.47
N VAL A 154 -3.91 -4.99 -31.49
CA VAL A 154 -4.38 -5.22 -30.12
C VAL A 154 -4.58 -3.86 -29.44
N PHE A 155 -5.73 -3.69 -28.78
CA PHE A 155 -6.01 -2.46 -28.02
C PHE A 155 -5.14 -2.37 -26.75
N LYS A 156 -4.77 -1.13 -26.40
CA LYS A 156 -4.11 -0.85 -25.11
C LYS A 156 -5.05 -1.24 -23.96
N GLY A 157 -4.50 -1.78 -22.88
CA GLY A 157 -5.28 -2.26 -21.73
C GLY A 157 -5.90 -3.66 -21.91
N LYS A 158 -5.62 -4.37 -23.02
CA LYS A 158 -6.04 -5.76 -23.17
C LYS A 158 -5.45 -6.62 -22.05
N ARG A 159 -6.32 -7.34 -21.34
CA ARG A 159 -5.96 -8.19 -20.20
C ARG A 159 -5.16 -9.42 -20.67
N LEU A 160 -3.91 -9.50 -20.25
CA LEU A 160 -2.90 -10.48 -20.65
C LEU A 160 -2.11 -10.99 -19.42
N PRO A 161 -1.37 -12.11 -19.52
CA PRO A 161 -0.65 -12.65 -18.37
C PRO A 161 0.50 -11.73 -17.95
N GLY A 162 0.93 -11.87 -16.70
CA GLY A 162 2.11 -11.21 -16.12
C GLY A 162 1.98 -10.93 -14.65
#